data_AF-A0A284SD85-F1
#
_entry.id   AF-A0A284SD85-F1
#
_cell.length_a   1.000
_cell.length_b   1.000
_cell.length_c   1.000
_cell.angle_alpha   90.00
_cell.angle_beta   90.00
_cell.angle_gamma   90.00
#
_symmetry.space_group_name_H-M   'P 1'
#
loop_
_entity.id
_entity.type
_entity.pdbx_description
1 polymer ?
#
loop_
_entity_poly.entity_id
_entity_poly.type
_entity_poly.pdbx_seq_one_letter_code
_entity_poly.pdbx_strand_id
1 'polypeptide(L)'
;MKSPEDTSSTESCDSTPDSNVPKQKRLKDSFRFWAILIGIDKYPHKPLHGCMSDARSIQKYLNEDLGVPSDHIQCLLGDQETPLSSPTHANIISALYGVTPAACLSM
;
A
#
# COMPACT_ATOMS: atom_id res chain seq x y z
N MET A 1 48.49 4.35 -39.43
CA MET A 1 47.86 3.07 -39.80
C MET A 1 46.97 2.68 -38.62
N LYS A 2 45.70 3.11 -38.62
CA LYS A 2 44.47 2.43 -39.10
C LYS A 2 44.00 1.31 -38.16
N SER A 3 42.86 1.55 -37.51
CA SER A 3 42.04 0.62 -36.70
C SER A 3 41.52 -0.57 -37.52
N PRO A 4 40.96 -1.60 -36.83
CA PRO A 4 39.51 -1.66 -36.63
C PRO A 4 39.14 -2.01 -35.17
N GLU A 5 38.25 -1.30 -34.47
CA GLU A 5 36.77 -1.41 -34.45
C GLU A 5 36.23 -2.84 -34.41
N ASP A 6 35.93 -3.31 -33.19
CA ASP A 6 34.84 -4.25 -32.94
C ASP A 6 33.98 -3.77 -31.77
N THR A 7 32.72 -3.59 -32.13
CA THR A 7 31.54 -3.22 -31.37
C THR A 7 31.07 -4.33 -30.44
N SER A 8 30.48 -4.01 -29.29
CA SER A 8 29.07 -4.36 -29.02
C SER A 8 28.66 -4.01 -27.58
N SER A 9 27.78 -3.02 -27.50
CA SER A 9 26.67 -2.87 -26.55
C SER A 9 26.96 -2.73 -25.06
N THR A 10 27.16 -1.47 -24.66
CA THR A 10 26.49 -0.91 -23.49
C THR A 10 24.97 -1.06 -23.63
N GLU A 11 24.36 -1.99 -22.91
CA GLU A 11 22.92 -1.98 -22.64
C GLU A 11 22.68 -1.34 -21.28
N SER A 12 22.72 -0.02 -21.27
CA SER A 12 22.02 0.78 -20.27
C SER A 12 20.53 0.63 -20.56
N CYS A 13 19.81 -0.12 -19.74
CA CYS A 13 18.35 -0.01 -19.70
C CYS A 13 17.97 1.26 -18.93
N ASP A 14 18.34 2.42 -19.49
CA ASP A 14 17.65 3.67 -19.19
C ASP A 14 16.29 3.60 -19.87
N SER A 15 15.37 2.88 -19.21
CA SER A 15 13.98 2.85 -19.60
C SER A 15 13.38 4.19 -19.18
N THR A 16 13.48 5.18 -20.06
CA THR A 16 12.65 6.37 -20.03
C THR A 16 11.19 5.95 -19.81
N PRO A 17 10.45 6.51 -18.85
CA PRO A 17 9.04 6.21 -18.71
C PRO A 17 8.32 6.77 -19.94
N ASP A 18 7.92 5.87 -20.84
CA ASP A 18 7.06 6.20 -21.97
C ASP A 18 5.78 6.85 -21.41
N SER A 19 5.59 8.12 -21.76
CA SER A 19 4.58 9.02 -21.18
C SER A 19 3.15 8.74 -21.66
N ASN A 20 2.91 7.56 -22.25
CA ASN A 20 1.62 7.13 -22.80
C ASN A 20 0.98 5.94 -22.08
N VAL A 21 1.35 5.63 -20.84
CA VAL A 21 0.53 4.73 -20.00
C VAL A 21 -0.77 5.46 -19.66
N PRO A 22 -1.96 4.92 -20.01
CA PRO A 22 -3.22 5.52 -19.57
C PRO A 22 -3.21 5.60 -18.04
N LYS A 23 -3.15 6.82 -17.49
CA LYS A 23 -3.28 7.06 -16.04
C LYS A 23 -4.51 6.30 -15.56
N GLN A 24 -4.30 5.37 -14.64
CA GLN A 24 -5.27 4.35 -14.27
C GLN A 24 -6.63 4.98 -13.91
N LYS A 25 -7.70 4.26 -14.26
CA LYS A 25 -9.08 4.70 -14.04
C LYS A 25 -9.34 4.75 -12.54
N ARG A 26 -9.22 5.94 -11.94
CA ARG A 26 -9.75 6.22 -10.60
C ARG A 26 -11.15 5.64 -10.47
N LEU A 27 -11.42 4.96 -9.37
CA LEU A 27 -12.73 4.36 -9.15
C LEU A 27 -13.79 5.46 -9.10
N LYS A 28 -14.81 5.35 -9.96
CA LYS A 28 -15.99 6.18 -9.87
C LYS A 28 -16.65 5.84 -8.53
N ASP A 29 -16.69 6.80 -7.62
CA ASP A 29 -17.11 6.67 -6.22
C ASP A 29 -16.09 6.08 -5.24
N SER A 30 -14.78 6.29 -5.46
CA SER A 30 -13.70 5.90 -4.53
C SER A 30 -13.90 6.35 -3.07
N PHE A 31 -14.61 7.47 -2.86
CA PHE A 31 -15.00 7.99 -1.55
C PHE A 31 -15.96 7.08 -0.77
N ARG A 32 -16.57 6.07 -1.38
CA ARG A 32 -17.45 5.13 -0.67
C ARG A 32 -16.70 3.94 -0.06
N PHE A 33 -15.44 3.77 -0.42
CA PHE A 33 -14.63 2.67 0.08
C PHE A 33 -13.93 3.06 1.37
N TRP A 34 -13.85 2.09 2.27
CA TRP A 34 -13.12 2.13 3.53
C TRP A 34 -12.25 0.88 3.60
N ALA A 35 -11.06 1.01 4.17
CA ALA A 35 -10.14 -0.11 4.29
C ALA A 35 -9.39 -0.08 5.63
N ILE A 36 -9.10 -1.27 6.15
CA ILE A 36 -8.17 -1.49 7.25
C ILE A 36 -7.02 -2.31 6.69
N LEU A 37 -5.81 -1.82 6.83
CA LEU A 37 -4.59 -2.49 6.41
C LEU A 37 -3.79 -2.88 7.65
N ILE A 38 -3.48 -4.17 7.79
CA ILE A 38 -2.78 -4.71 8.94
C ILE A 38 -1.51 -5.38 8.45
N GLY A 39 -0.36 -4.90 8.91
CA GLY A 39 0.96 -5.45 8.55
C GLY A 39 1.77 -5.74 9.80
N ILE A 40 2.09 -7.00 10.08
CA ILE A 40 2.81 -7.42 11.29
C ILE A 40 4.00 -8.29 10.89
N ASP A 41 5.20 -7.74 11.03
CA ASP A 41 6.44 -8.50 10.78
C ASP A 41 7.04 -9.06 12.07
N LYS A 42 7.08 -8.25 13.13
CA LYS A 42 7.84 -8.52 14.36
C LYS A 42 7.09 -9.39 15.36
N TYR A 43 6.65 -10.59 14.95
CA TYR A 43 6.12 -11.58 15.89
C TYR A 43 7.22 -12.08 16.85
N PRO A 44 6.94 -12.21 18.17
CA PRO A 44 7.93 -12.70 19.15
C PRO A 44 8.46 -14.10 18.83
N HIS A 45 7.62 -14.94 18.22
CA HIS A 45 7.98 -16.27 17.75
C HIS A 45 7.76 -16.32 16.25
N LYS A 46 8.81 -16.70 15.49
CA LYS A 46 8.79 -16.76 14.02
C LYS A 46 8.44 -15.41 13.38
N PRO A 47 9.37 -14.44 13.43
CA PRO A 47 9.15 -13.16 12.74
C PRO A 47 8.92 -13.39 11.25
N LEU A 48 8.06 -12.55 10.68
CA LEU A 48 7.78 -12.50 9.26
C LEU A 48 8.57 -11.34 8.63
N HIS A 49 8.60 -11.33 7.30
CA HIS A 49 9.22 -10.28 6.52
C HIS A 49 8.28 -9.89 5.39
N GLY A 50 8.01 -8.59 5.26
CA GLY A 50 7.29 -8.03 4.13
C GLY A 50 5.83 -7.70 4.40
N CYS A 51 5.21 -8.18 5.49
CA CYS A 51 3.79 -7.87 5.77
C CYS A 51 3.56 -6.37 5.98
N MET A 52 4.51 -5.65 6.58
CA MET A 52 4.42 -4.18 6.68
C MET A 52 4.61 -3.50 5.31
N SER A 53 5.48 -4.06 4.48
CA SER A 53 5.70 -3.58 3.10
C SER A 53 4.46 -3.80 2.23
N ASP A 54 3.82 -4.96 2.36
CA ASP A 54 2.58 -5.31 1.67
C ASP A 54 1.47 -4.33 2.04
N ALA A 55 1.27 -4.08 3.34
CA ALA A 55 0.27 -3.12 3.81
C ALA A 55 0.52 -1.69 3.26
N ARG A 56 1.77 -1.22 3.28
CA ARG A 56 2.14 0.09 2.70
C ARG A 56 1.92 0.13 1.18
N SER A 57 2.22 -0.96 0.48
CA SER A 57 2.04 -1.06 -0.97
C SER A 57 0.56 -1.00 -1.35
N ILE A 58 -0.30 -1.70 -0.60
CA ILE A 58 -1.75 -1.63 -0.77
C ILE A 58 -2.28 -0.25 -0.40
N GLN A 59 -1.79 0.38 0.67
CA GLN A 59 -2.18 1.76 1.02
C GLN A 59 -1.91 2.71 -0.14
N LYS A 60 -0.71 2.63 -0.73
CA LYS A 60 -0.31 3.43 -1.88
C LYS A 60 -1.25 3.19 -3.07
N TYR A 61 -1.51 1.92 -3.40
CA TYR A 61 -2.40 1.55 -4.49
C TYR A 61 -3.84 2.06 -4.27
N LEU A 62 -4.38 1.93 -3.06
CA LEU A 62 -5.72 2.44 -2.74
C LEU A 62 -5.80 3.97 -2.89
N ASN A 63 -4.78 4.70 -2.43
CA ASN A 63 -4.73 6.16 -2.49
C ASN A 63 -4.47 6.71 -3.89
N GLU A 64 -3.39 6.25 -4.52
CA GLU A 64 -2.85 6.86 -5.73
C GLU A 64 -3.56 6.35 -6.99
N ASP A 65 -3.78 5.03 -7.06
CA ASP A 65 -4.31 4.38 -8.26
C ASP A 65 -5.84 4.30 -8.24
N LEU A 66 -6.42 3.95 -7.09
CA LEU A 66 -7.87 3.84 -6.92
C LEU A 66 -8.53 5.14 -6.45
N GLY A 67 -7.78 6.07 -5.86
CA GLY A 67 -8.27 7.38 -5.42
C GLY A 67 -9.12 7.34 -4.15
N VAL A 68 -8.97 6.31 -3.31
CA VAL A 68 -9.62 6.22 -2.00
C VAL A 68 -9.04 7.33 -1.10
N PRO A 69 -9.86 8.09 -0.36
CA PRO A 69 -9.35 9.11 0.57
C PRO A 69 -8.48 8.50 1.67
N SER A 70 -7.36 9.17 2.01
CA SER A 70 -6.43 8.67 3.04
C SER A 70 -7.08 8.53 4.43
N ASP A 71 -8.07 9.36 4.75
CA ASP A 71 -8.85 9.30 5.99
C ASP A 71 -9.86 8.15 6.02
N HIS A 72 -10.08 7.47 4.88
CA HIS A 72 -10.87 6.24 4.79
C HIS A 72 -10.01 4.96 4.92
N ILE A 73 -8.69 5.11 5.05
CA ILE A 73 -7.74 3.99 5.16
C ILE A 73 -7.03 4.04 6.50
N GLN A 74 -7.37 3.09 7.37
CA GLN A 74 -6.70 2.91 8.64
C GLN A 74 -5.58 1.87 8.50
N CYS A 75 -4.37 2.21 8.95
CA CYS A 75 -3.22 1.29 8.93
C CYS A 75 -2.80 0.92 10.36
N LEU A 76 -2.66 -0.38 10.62
CA LEU A 76 -2.11 -0.94 11.85
C LEU A 76 -0.81 -1.69 11.53
N LEU A 77 0.34 -1.10 11.85
CA LEU A 77 1.66 -1.62 11.46
C LEU A 77 2.49 -2.02 12.69
N GLY A 78 3.14 -3.19 12.63
CA GLY A 78 3.84 -3.81 13.77
C GLY A 78 5.08 -3.07 14.27
N ASP A 79 5.48 -1.97 13.64
CA ASP A 79 6.58 -1.10 14.04
C ASP A 79 6.14 0.30 14.49
N GLN A 80 4.83 0.59 14.47
CA GLN A 80 4.31 1.88 14.91
C GLN A 80 4.49 2.07 16.42
N GLU A 81 5.19 3.14 16.78
CA GLU A 81 5.36 3.57 18.18
C GLU A 81 4.08 4.19 18.75
N THR A 82 3.15 4.61 17.89
CA THR A 82 1.87 5.16 18.34
C THR A 82 0.97 4.03 18.86
N PRO A 83 0.52 4.09 20.13
CA PRO A 83 -0.29 3.02 20.72
C PRO A 83 -1.56 2.73 19.93
N LEU A 84 -2.18 3.74 19.31
CA LEU A 84 -3.43 3.59 18.56
C LEU A 84 -3.25 2.93 17.18
N SER A 85 -2.06 3.04 16.57
CA SER A 85 -1.75 2.42 15.27
C SER A 85 -0.96 1.12 15.39
N SER A 86 -0.65 0.70 16.62
CA SER A 86 -0.07 -0.61 16.86
C SER A 86 -1.11 -1.72 16.63
N PRO A 87 -0.75 -2.85 15.98
CA PRO A 87 -1.68 -3.93 15.66
C PRO A 87 -1.91 -4.85 16.87
N THR A 88 -2.27 -4.26 18.01
CA THR A 88 -2.69 -5.03 19.19
C THR A 88 -4.07 -5.65 18.94
N HIS A 89 -4.40 -6.69 19.70
CA HIS A 89 -5.72 -7.31 19.65
C HIS A 89 -6.84 -6.27 19.83
N ALA A 90 -6.74 -5.40 20.83
CA ALA A 90 -7.73 -4.36 21.10
C ALA A 90 -7.90 -3.38 19.92
N ASN A 91 -6.79 -2.92 19.32
CA ASN A 91 -6.84 -1.98 18.21
C ASN A 91 -7.37 -2.63 16.93
N ILE A 92 -7.02 -3.89 16.65
CA ILE A 92 -7.55 -4.62 15.50
C ILE A 92 -9.07 -4.76 15.63
N ILE A 93 -9.56 -5.19 16.80
CA ILE A 93 -10.99 -5.32 17.05
C ILE A 93 -11.69 -3.95 16.94
N SER A 94 -11.12 -2.90 17.55
CA SER A 94 -11.67 -1.54 17.45
C SER A 94 -11.72 -1.02 16.01
N ALA A 95 -10.69 -1.27 15.21
CA ALA A 95 -10.64 -0.86 13.81
C ALA A 95 -11.70 -1.59 13.00
N LEU A 96 -11.86 -2.91 13.20
CA LEU A 96 -12.87 -3.72 12.50
C LEU A 96 -14.30 -3.23 12.79
N TYR A 97 -14.61 -2.87 14.04
CA TYR A 97 -15.90 -2.23 14.37
C TYR A 97 -16.06 -0.82 13.77
N GLY A 98 -14.96 -0.11 13.49
CA GLY A 98 -14.98 1.23 12.90
C GLY A 98 -15.31 1.26 11.40
N VAL A 99 -15.14 0.14 10.69
CA VAL A 99 -15.39 0.06 9.23
C VAL A 99 -16.80 -0.40 8.87
N THR A 100 -17.62 -0.79 9.85
CA THR A 100 -19.06 -0.89 9.63
C THR A 100 -19.66 0.50 9.40
N PRO A 101 -20.32 0.76 8.26
CA PRO A 101 -21.01 2.01 8.04
C PRO A 101 -22.03 2.24 9.17
N ALA A 102 -22.03 3.43 9.76
CA ALA A 102 -22.97 3.83 10.83
C ALA A 102 -24.46 3.60 10.45
N ALA A 103 -24.76 3.43 9.15
CA ALA A 103 -26.08 3.09 8.64
C ALA A 103 -26.60 1.69 9.06
N CYS A 104 -25.79 0.80 9.64
CA CYS A 104 -26.25 -0.54 10.05
C CYS A 104 -26.62 -0.67 11.54
N LEU A 105 -26.47 0.38 12.36
CA LEU A 105 -26.74 0.33 13.80
C LEU A 105 -28.13 0.87 14.20
N SER A 106 -29.04 1.04 13.24
CA SER A 106 -30.40 1.54 13.48
C SER A 106 -31.52 0.70 12.83
N MET A 107 -31.39 -0.64 12.80
CA MET A 107 -32.52 -1.53 12.49
C MET A 107 -32.96 -2.33 13.71
#